data_AF-A0A3P8P958-F1
#
_entry.id   AF-A0A3P8P958-F1
#
_cell.length_a   1.000
_cell.length_b   1.000
_cell.length_c   1.000
_cell.angle_alpha   90.00
_cell.angle_beta   90.00
_cell.angle_gamma   90.00
#
_symmetry.space_group_name_H-M   'P 1'
#
loop_
_entity.id
_entity.type
_entity.pdbx_description
1 polymer ?
#
loop_
_entity_poly.entity_id
_entity_poly.type
_entity_poly.pdbx_seq_one_letter_code
_entity_poly.pdbx_strand_id
1 'polypeptide(L)'
;MNDVEDDVEISFPVKFLGRVEVVRPDGIQILEEAAQNLKTSDEFSSEKAAKKSKVHLFLSLSGIDILENKTKFLLYSCNLSTISFCAVHPSSPKVFGFVAKHPAADTYHCYLFQSAKFSHVLVSVIGDAFRVSNKEETHRVGRDIKVEALQHKNKMLQRENDKLKRRLAGETDD
;
A
#
# COMPACT_ATOMS: atom_id res chain seq x y z
N MET A 1 19.08 24.29 3.20
CA MET A 1 18.89 23.51 1.96
C MET A 1 17.62 22.71 2.16
N ASN A 2 16.54 23.07 1.47
CA ASN A 2 15.41 22.15 1.34
C ASN A 2 15.76 21.30 0.13
N ASP A 3 16.38 20.15 0.37
CA ASP A 3 16.44 19.08 -0.63
C ASP A 3 15.01 18.55 -0.73
N VAL A 4 14.20 19.25 -1.53
CA VAL A 4 12.98 18.67 -2.08
C VAL A 4 13.51 17.65 -3.06
N GLU A 5 13.69 16.41 -2.59
CA GLU A 5 13.76 15.27 -3.49
C GLU A 5 12.52 15.40 -4.39
N ASP A 6 12.74 15.71 -5.66
CA ASP A 6 11.71 15.57 -6.69
C ASP A 6 11.33 14.08 -6.66
N ASP A 7 10.35 13.73 -5.82
CA ASP A 7 9.70 12.44 -5.84
C ASP A 7 9.24 12.26 -7.27
N VAL A 8 9.87 11.34 -8.00
CA VAL A 8 9.57 11.08 -9.40
C VAL A 8 8.13 10.57 -9.45
N GLU A 9 7.20 11.48 -9.71
CA GLU A 9 5.79 11.22 -9.73
C GLU A 9 5.34 11.00 -11.18
N ILE A 10 4.82 9.81 -11.47
CA ILE A 10 4.33 9.48 -12.81
C ILE A 10 2.80 9.51 -12.79
N SER A 11 2.19 10.38 -13.60
CA SER A 11 0.73 10.48 -13.70
C SER A 11 0.17 9.86 -14.98
N PHE A 12 -0.95 9.14 -14.87
CA PHE A 12 -1.66 8.56 -15.99
C PHE A 12 -3.14 8.95 -15.99
N PRO A 13 -3.66 9.57 -17.08
CA PRO A 13 -5.08 9.80 -17.22
C PRO A 13 -5.79 8.49 -17.54
N VAL A 14 -6.68 8.06 -16.66
CA VAL A 14 -7.46 6.82 -16.79
C VAL A 14 -8.93 7.06 -16.46
N LYS A 15 -9.80 6.13 -16.83
CA LYS A 15 -11.21 6.17 -16.41
C LYS A 15 -11.38 5.36 -15.14
N PHE A 16 -11.90 5.97 -14.09
CA PHE A 16 -12.24 5.27 -12.86
C PHE A 16 -13.59 4.57 -13.01
N LEU A 17 -13.62 3.26 -12.77
CA LEU A 17 -14.86 2.47 -12.83
C LEU A 17 -15.54 2.44 -11.46
N GLY A 18 -14.74 2.33 -10.40
CA GLY A 18 -15.23 2.36 -9.03
C GLY A 18 -14.29 1.65 -8.05
N ARG A 19 -14.71 1.68 -6.79
CA ARG A 19 -14.10 0.99 -5.66
C ARG A 19 -15.12 -0.02 -5.13
N VAL A 20 -14.67 -1.22 -4.79
CA VAL A 20 -15.52 -2.28 -4.22
C VAL A 20 -14.80 -2.86 -3.01
N GLU A 21 -15.51 -3.02 -1.90
CA GLU A 21 -14.98 -3.77 -0.75
C GLU A 21 -14.89 -5.26 -1.10
N VAL A 22 -13.77 -5.89 -0.76
CA VAL A 22 -13.47 -7.27 -1.11
C VAL A 22 -12.99 -8.05 0.10
N VAL A 23 -13.27 -9.35 0.08
CA VAL A 23 -13.05 -10.25 1.23
C VAL A 23 -11.63 -10.82 1.29
N ARG A 24 -10.90 -10.77 0.17
CA ARG A 24 -9.56 -11.35 0.02
C ARG A 24 -8.56 -10.26 -0.39
N PRO A 25 -7.27 -10.37 -0.01
CA PRO A 25 -6.24 -9.43 -0.40
C PRO A 25 -5.73 -9.65 -1.84
N ASP A 26 -5.88 -10.85 -2.40
CA ASP A 26 -5.30 -11.23 -3.69
C ASP A 26 -6.12 -12.27 -4.47
N GLY A 27 -5.79 -12.40 -5.76
CA GLY A 27 -6.41 -13.36 -6.65
C GLY A 27 -7.22 -12.72 -7.77
N ILE A 28 -7.14 -13.33 -8.95
CA ILE A 28 -7.78 -12.80 -10.16
C ILE A 28 -9.31 -12.74 -10.04
N GLN A 29 -9.91 -13.67 -9.28
CA GLN A 29 -11.35 -13.73 -9.06
C GLN A 29 -11.87 -12.47 -8.38
N ILE A 30 -11.06 -11.82 -7.51
CA ILE A 30 -11.45 -10.55 -6.87
C ILE A 30 -11.75 -9.48 -7.94
N LEU A 31 -10.89 -9.39 -8.96
CA LEU A 31 -11.02 -8.37 -9.99
C LEU A 31 -12.27 -8.62 -10.86
N GLU A 32 -12.59 -9.89 -11.12
CA GLU A 32 -13.79 -10.30 -11.85
C GLU A 32 -15.07 -10.04 -11.04
N GLU A 33 -15.11 -10.46 -9.78
CA GLU A 33 -16.22 -10.24 -8.84
C GLU A 33 -16.49 -8.74 -8.64
N ALA A 34 -15.44 -7.95 -8.40
CA ALA A 34 -15.55 -6.50 -8.24
C ALA A 34 -16.04 -5.82 -9.52
N ALA A 35 -15.56 -6.24 -10.70
CA ALA A 35 -16.03 -5.71 -11.98
C ALA A 35 -17.49 -6.08 -12.27
N GLN A 36 -17.96 -7.25 -11.82
CA GLN A 36 -19.37 -7.64 -11.90
C GLN A 36 -20.23 -6.81 -10.94
N ASN A 37 -19.80 -6.63 -9.69
CA ASN A 37 -20.50 -5.80 -8.69
C ASN A 37 -20.70 -4.36 -9.16
N LEU A 38 -19.72 -3.78 -9.86
CA LEU A 38 -19.87 -2.43 -10.43
C LEU A 38 -20.86 -2.35 -11.60
N LYS A 39 -21.16 -3.47 -12.27
CA LYS A 39 -22.18 -3.53 -13.34
C LYS A 39 -23.59 -3.71 -12.79
N THR A 40 -23.73 -4.47 -11.69
CA THR A 40 -25.02 -4.80 -11.06
C THR A 40 -25.45 -3.76 -10.03
N SER A 41 -24.52 -2.97 -9.48
CA SER A 41 -24.82 -1.89 -8.55
C SER A 41 -25.74 -0.85 -9.20
N ASP A 42 -26.94 -0.74 -8.65
CA ASP A 42 -28.08 -0.03 -9.20
C ASP A 42 -27.82 1.47 -9.41
N GLU A 43 -28.52 2.05 -10.39
CA GLU A 43 -28.38 3.45 -10.77
C GLU A 43 -28.90 4.46 -9.71
N PHE A 44 -29.20 4.03 -8.49
CA PHE A 44 -29.77 4.89 -7.44
C PHE A 44 -28.90 4.99 -6.17
N SER A 45 -27.73 4.37 -6.11
CA SER A 45 -26.80 4.53 -4.97
C SER A 45 -26.18 5.93 -4.93
N SER A 46 -26.25 6.62 -3.78
CA SER A 46 -25.86 8.03 -3.58
C SER A 46 -24.35 8.30 -3.67
N GLU A 47 -23.49 7.29 -3.75
CA GLU A 47 -22.03 7.40 -3.98
C GLU A 47 -21.67 7.75 -5.44
N LYS A 48 -22.66 8.20 -6.23
CA LYS A 48 -22.67 8.20 -7.69
C LYS A 48 -21.85 9.27 -8.42
N ALA A 49 -21.25 10.24 -7.73
CA ALA A 49 -20.50 11.30 -8.41
C ALA A 49 -19.13 10.84 -8.96
N ALA A 50 -18.57 9.75 -8.44
CA ALA A 50 -17.26 9.23 -8.87
C ALA A 50 -17.32 8.05 -9.86
N LYS A 51 -18.50 7.44 -10.09
CA LYS A 51 -18.64 6.30 -11.01
C LYS A 51 -18.55 6.80 -12.47
N LYS A 52 -17.49 6.40 -13.18
CA LYS A 52 -17.17 6.71 -14.60
C LYS A 52 -16.53 8.07 -14.87
N SER A 53 -15.90 8.73 -13.89
CA SER A 53 -15.14 9.96 -14.11
C SER A 53 -13.74 9.68 -14.67
N LYS A 54 -13.20 10.66 -15.42
CA LYS A 54 -11.76 10.67 -15.74
C LYS A 54 -11.02 11.07 -14.48
N VAL A 55 -9.94 10.34 -14.18
CA VAL A 55 -9.05 10.61 -13.05
C VAL A 55 -7.60 10.63 -13.52
N HIS A 56 -6.74 11.24 -12.74
CA HIS A 56 -5.30 11.01 -12.81
C HIS A 56 -4.91 10.01 -11.74
N LEU A 57 -4.21 8.96 -12.16
CA LEU A 57 -3.54 8.02 -11.28
C LEU A 57 -2.09 8.49 -11.14
N PHE A 58 -1.71 8.97 -9.97
CA PHE A 58 -0.35 9.38 -9.65
C PHE A 58 0.35 8.26 -8.90
N LEU A 59 1.50 7.83 -9.40
CA LEU A 59 2.37 6.85 -8.76
C LEU A 59 3.62 7.56 -8.27
N SER A 60 3.94 7.35 -6.99
CA SER A 60 5.17 7.80 -6.34
C SER A 60 5.82 6.63 -5.58
N LEU A 61 6.95 6.88 -4.93
CA LEU A 61 7.58 5.91 -4.03
C LEU A 61 6.78 5.69 -2.74
N SER A 62 5.88 6.61 -2.38
CA SER A 62 5.06 6.50 -1.18
C SER A 62 3.74 5.78 -1.44
N GLY A 63 3.14 5.94 -2.62
CA GLY A 63 1.79 5.44 -2.84
C GLY A 63 1.21 5.69 -4.22
N ILE A 64 -0.09 5.45 -4.28
CA ILE A 64 -0.95 5.75 -5.42
C ILE A 64 -2.01 6.74 -4.98
N ASP A 65 -2.04 7.89 -5.64
CA ASP A 65 -3.08 8.90 -5.46
C ASP A 65 -4.01 8.95 -6.66
N ILE A 66 -5.31 9.02 -6.38
CA ILE A 66 -6.38 9.05 -7.38
C ILE A 66 -7.04 10.41 -7.33
N LEU A 67 -6.78 11.27 -8.31
CA LEU A 67 -7.32 12.64 -8.36
C LEU A 67 -8.38 12.78 -9.45
N GLU A 68 -9.47 13.49 -9.14
CA GLU A 68 -10.47 13.84 -10.13
C GLU A 68 -9.87 14.77 -11.21
N ASN A 69 -10.17 14.52 -12.49
CA ASN A 69 -9.43 15.13 -13.58
C ASN A 69 -9.53 16.66 -13.68
N LYS A 70 -10.69 17.24 -13.36
CA LYS A 70 -11.00 18.67 -13.56
C LYS A 70 -10.61 19.51 -12.35
N THR A 71 -11.08 19.10 -11.18
CA THR A 71 -10.94 19.76 -9.88
C THR A 71 -9.62 19.43 -9.20
N LYS A 72 -8.95 18.35 -9.62
CA LYS A 72 -7.77 17.79 -8.94
C LYS A 72 -8.04 17.41 -7.48
N PHE A 73 -9.31 17.21 -7.11
CA PHE A 73 -9.68 16.73 -5.79
C PHE A 73 -9.16 15.31 -5.57
N LEU A 74 -8.47 15.09 -4.45
CA LEU A 74 -7.97 13.78 -4.04
C LEU A 74 -9.15 12.89 -3.63
N LEU A 75 -9.43 11.86 -4.44
CA LEU A 75 -10.51 10.91 -4.16
C LEU A 75 -10.05 9.81 -3.20
N TYR A 76 -8.86 9.27 -3.44
CA TYR A 76 -8.28 8.19 -2.65
C TYR A 76 -6.76 8.29 -2.66
N SER A 77 -6.15 7.88 -1.56
CA SER A 77 -4.70 7.70 -1.43
C SER A 77 -4.45 6.31 -0.84
N CYS A 78 -3.54 5.55 -1.47
CA CYS A 78 -3.19 4.20 -1.08
C CYS A 78 -1.67 4.09 -0.93
N ASN A 79 -1.18 3.77 0.28
CA ASN A 79 0.25 3.52 0.47
C ASN A 79 0.66 2.22 -0.24
N LEU A 80 1.84 2.19 -0.86
CA LEU A 80 2.36 1.00 -1.53
C LEU A 80 2.41 -0.23 -0.61
N SER A 81 2.72 -0.07 0.68
CA SER A 81 2.75 -1.17 1.66
C SER A 81 1.38 -1.84 1.89
N THR A 82 0.30 -1.11 1.61
CA THR A 82 -1.07 -1.63 1.77
C THR A 82 -1.57 -2.35 0.53
N ILE A 83 -0.88 -2.22 -0.61
CA ILE A 83 -1.27 -2.83 -1.88
C ILE A 83 -0.79 -4.28 -1.91
N SER A 84 -1.74 -5.20 -2.04
CA SER A 84 -1.48 -6.64 -1.99
C SER A 84 -1.55 -7.31 -3.36
N PHE A 85 -2.27 -6.72 -4.32
CA PHE A 85 -2.50 -7.34 -5.61
C PHE A 85 -2.78 -6.30 -6.70
N CYS A 86 -2.34 -6.56 -7.93
CA CYS A 86 -2.79 -5.82 -9.11
C CYS A 86 -2.83 -6.74 -10.33
N ALA A 87 -3.81 -6.52 -11.21
CA ALA A 87 -3.96 -7.33 -12.42
C ALA A 87 -4.75 -6.59 -13.51
N VAL A 88 -4.59 -7.09 -14.74
CA VAL A 88 -5.48 -6.78 -15.86
C VAL A 88 -6.63 -7.78 -15.84
N HIS A 89 -7.85 -7.32 -16.12
CA HIS A 89 -9.03 -8.18 -16.17
C HIS A 89 -8.91 -9.21 -17.31
N PRO A 90 -9.12 -10.51 -17.07
CA PRO A 90 -8.84 -11.57 -18.05
C PRO A 90 -9.60 -11.40 -19.37
N SER A 91 -10.91 -11.15 -19.31
CA SER A 91 -11.75 -10.98 -20.51
C SER A 91 -11.79 -9.54 -21.05
N SER A 92 -11.04 -8.61 -20.48
CA SER A 92 -11.13 -7.18 -20.82
C SER A 92 -9.78 -6.50 -20.62
N PRO A 93 -8.85 -6.58 -21.59
CA PRO A 93 -7.47 -6.12 -21.44
C PRO A 93 -7.31 -4.62 -21.18
N LYS A 94 -8.37 -3.83 -21.43
CA LYS A 94 -8.42 -2.40 -21.13
C LYS A 94 -8.79 -2.10 -19.68
N VAL A 95 -9.28 -3.09 -18.94
CA VAL A 95 -9.69 -2.96 -17.54
C VAL A 95 -8.60 -3.54 -16.67
N PHE A 96 -8.22 -2.81 -15.64
CA PHE A 96 -7.23 -3.25 -14.67
C PHE A 96 -7.62 -2.74 -13.29
N GLY A 97 -6.99 -3.28 -12.26
CA GLY A 97 -7.19 -2.80 -10.91
C GLY A 97 -6.12 -3.28 -9.95
N PHE A 98 -6.18 -2.73 -8.75
CA PHE A 98 -5.35 -3.14 -7.63
C PHE A 98 -6.21 -3.28 -6.35
N VAL A 99 -5.72 -4.07 -5.42
CA VAL A 99 -6.33 -4.30 -4.11
C VAL A 99 -5.44 -3.66 -3.05
N ALA A 100 -6.03 -2.88 -2.17
CA ALA A 100 -5.33 -2.27 -1.04
C ALA A 100 -6.11 -2.47 0.27
N LYS A 101 -5.38 -2.64 1.38
CA LYS A 101 -5.96 -2.68 2.72
C LYS A 101 -6.45 -1.28 3.12
N HIS A 102 -7.63 -1.19 3.73
CA HIS A 102 -8.15 0.06 4.26
C HIS A 102 -7.32 0.52 5.47
N PRO A 103 -6.93 1.81 5.58
CA PRO A 103 -6.05 2.26 6.65
C PRO A 103 -6.69 2.21 8.05
N ALA A 104 -8.02 2.31 8.11
CA ALA A 104 -8.77 2.38 9.37
C ALA A 104 -9.63 1.13 9.66
N ALA A 105 -9.61 0.13 8.79
CA ALA A 105 -10.45 -1.06 8.93
C ALA A 105 -9.70 -2.31 8.44
N ASP A 106 -10.02 -3.47 9.01
CA ASP A 106 -9.47 -4.76 8.55
C ASP A 106 -10.22 -5.27 7.32
N THR A 107 -10.41 -4.38 6.34
CA THR A 107 -11.13 -4.66 5.09
C THR A 107 -10.25 -4.27 3.90
N TYR A 108 -10.47 -4.92 2.77
CA TYR A 108 -9.74 -4.67 1.53
C TYR A 108 -10.64 -4.01 0.51
N HIS A 109 -10.05 -3.20 -0.36
CA HIS A 109 -10.78 -2.55 -1.44
C HIS A 109 -10.09 -2.79 -2.77
N CYS A 110 -10.88 -3.19 -3.76
CA CYS A 110 -10.46 -3.27 -5.15
C CYS A 110 -10.80 -1.98 -5.88
N TYR A 111 -9.80 -1.34 -6.47
CA TYR A 111 -9.92 -0.12 -7.27
C TYR A 111 -9.82 -0.49 -8.74
N LEU A 112 -10.88 -0.21 -9.50
CA LEU A 112 -11.02 -0.61 -10.89
C LEU A 112 -10.94 0.59 -11.83
N PHE A 113 -10.16 0.42 -12.90
CA PHE A 113 -9.89 1.44 -13.89
C PHE A 113 -10.01 0.88 -15.30
N GLN A 114 -10.14 1.79 -16.26
CA GLN A 114 -10.09 1.47 -17.68
C GLN A 114 -9.10 2.39 -18.40
N SER A 115 -8.16 1.79 -19.13
CA SER A 115 -7.22 2.46 -20.03
C SER A 115 -6.95 1.59 -21.26
N ALA A 116 -7.15 2.16 -22.45
CA ALA A 116 -6.87 1.43 -23.69
C ALA A 116 -5.37 1.32 -24.00
N LYS A 117 -4.55 2.21 -23.44
CA LYS A 117 -3.13 2.35 -23.78
C LYS A 117 -2.20 1.85 -22.67
N PHE A 118 -2.61 2.00 -21.41
CA PHE A 118 -1.71 1.88 -20.27
C PHE A 118 -2.05 0.76 -19.30
N SER A 119 -3.08 -0.07 -19.53
CA SER A 119 -3.52 -1.09 -18.57
C SER A 119 -2.40 -2.04 -18.13
N HIS A 120 -1.70 -2.66 -19.08
CA HIS A 120 -0.59 -3.56 -18.80
C HIS A 120 0.62 -2.85 -18.19
N VAL A 121 0.95 -1.66 -18.70
CA VAL A 121 2.08 -0.85 -18.19
C VAL A 121 1.83 -0.46 -16.73
N LEU A 122 0.63 0.04 -16.42
CA LEU A 122 0.24 0.43 -15.08
C LEU A 122 0.28 -0.75 -14.12
N VAL A 123 -0.25 -1.90 -14.50
CA VAL A 123 -0.16 -3.12 -13.67
C VAL A 123 1.28 -3.54 -13.45
N SER A 124 2.15 -3.45 -14.46
CA SER A 124 3.59 -3.75 -14.29
C SER A 124 4.27 -2.79 -13.31
N VAL A 125 4.09 -1.48 -13.50
CA VAL A 125 4.74 -0.45 -12.67
C VAL A 125 4.23 -0.52 -11.23
N ILE A 126 2.91 -0.68 -11.02
CA ILE A 126 2.33 -0.88 -9.69
C ILE A 126 2.89 -2.16 -9.06
N GLY A 127 2.91 -3.26 -9.83
CA GLY A 127 3.44 -4.56 -9.42
C GLY A 127 4.87 -4.48 -8.92
N ASP A 128 5.72 -3.76 -9.64
CA ASP A 128 7.11 -3.55 -9.29
C ASP A 128 7.24 -2.68 -8.04
N ALA A 129 6.50 -1.57 -7.98
CA ALA A 129 6.53 -0.63 -6.87
C ALA A 129 6.13 -1.28 -5.53
N PHE A 130 4.97 -1.93 -5.44
CA PHE A 130 4.54 -2.53 -4.16
C PHE A 130 5.41 -3.72 -3.76
N ARG A 131 5.97 -4.47 -4.73
CA ARG A 131 6.88 -5.58 -4.42
C ARG A 131 8.20 -5.10 -3.83
N VAL A 132 8.69 -3.93 -4.26
CA VAL A 132 9.85 -3.28 -3.64
C VAL A 132 9.48 -2.82 -2.23
N SER A 133 8.35 -2.13 -2.08
CA SER A 133 7.85 -1.65 -0.78
C SER A 133 7.71 -2.78 0.26
N ASN A 134 7.06 -3.90 -0.11
CA ASN A 134 6.86 -5.04 0.79
C ASN A 134 8.19 -5.70 1.23
N LYS A 135 9.19 -5.75 0.33
CA LYS A 135 10.53 -6.27 0.68
C LYS A 135 11.23 -5.35 1.67
N GLU A 136 11.17 -4.04 1.44
CA GLU A 136 11.77 -3.06 2.35
C GLU A 136 11.11 -3.10 3.74
N GLU A 137 9.79 -3.20 3.79
CA GLU A 137 9.05 -3.30 5.04
C GLU A 137 9.45 -4.56 5.83
N THR A 138 9.52 -5.71 5.15
CA THR A 138 9.99 -6.96 5.76
C THR A 138 11.42 -6.83 6.30
N HIS A 139 12.31 -6.17 5.56
CA HIS A 139 13.67 -5.90 6.01
C HIS A 139 13.76 -4.89 7.17
N ARG A 140 12.88 -3.87 7.22
CA ARG A 140 12.80 -2.91 8.32
C ARG A 140 12.31 -3.61 9.59
N VAL A 141 11.19 -4.33 9.53
CA VAL A 141 10.64 -5.11 10.66
C VAL A 141 11.66 -6.10 11.19
N GLY A 142 12.37 -6.82 10.32
CA GLY A 142 13.42 -7.75 10.73
C GLY A 142 14.61 -7.07 11.41
N ARG A 143 14.98 -5.85 11.01
CA ARG A 143 16.01 -5.04 11.66
C ARG A 143 15.55 -4.56 13.03
N ASP A 144 14.32 -4.09 13.15
CA ASP A 144 13.78 -3.56 14.40
C ASP A 144 13.72 -4.64 15.48
N ILE A 145 13.21 -5.84 15.14
CA ILE A 145 13.22 -7.00 16.06
C ILE A 145 14.64 -7.33 16.53
N LYS A 146 15.62 -7.28 15.61
CA LYS A 146 17.03 -7.55 15.94
C LYS A 146 17.61 -6.47 16.84
N VAL A 147 17.28 -5.20 16.60
CA VAL A 147 17.72 -4.07 17.43
C VAL A 147 17.15 -4.18 18.83
N GLU A 148 15.86 -4.49 18.98
CA GLU A 148 15.22 -4.69 20.28
C GLU A 148 15.86 -5.85 21.06
N ALA A 149 16.10 -6.99 20.40
CA ALA A 149 16.77 -8.13 21.01
C ALA A 149 18.20 -7.81 21.46
N LEU A 150 18.96 -7.07 20.64
CA LEU A 150 20.31 -6.62 20.99
C LEU A 150 20.31 -5.62 22.14
N GLN A 151 19.37 -4.69 22.17
CA GLN A 151 19.20 -3.74 23.27
C GLN A 151 18.87 -4.45 24.60
N HIS A 152 17.98 -5.44 24.56
CA HIS A 152 17.67 -6.24 25.75
C HIS A 152 18.89 -7.03 26.25
N LYS A 153 19.64 -7.67 25.34
CA LYS A 153 20.88 -8.38 25.69
C LYS A 153 21.93 -7.46 26.28
N ASN A 154 22.12 -6.28 25.68
CA ASN A 154 23.08 -5.28 26.16
C ASN A 154 22.72 -4.81 27.59
N LYS A 155 21.44 -4.56 27.86
CA LYS A 155 20.95 -4.21 29.20
C LYS A 155 21.22 -5.30 30.24
N MET A 156 21.05 -6.58 29.89
CA MET A 156 21.37 -7.68 30.79
C MET A 156 22.88 -7.78 31.06
N LEU A 157 23.70 -7.69 30.01
CA LEU A 157 25.16 -7.69 30.13
C LEU A 157 25.69 -6.51 30.93
N GLN A 158 25.06 -5.33 30.82
CA GLN A 158 25.41 -4.16 31.62
C GLN A 158 25.17 -4.40 33.10
N ARG A 159 23.99 -4.95 33.46
CA ARG A 159 23.65 -5.31 34.84
C ARG A 159 24.60 -6.36 35.43
N GLU A 160 24.95 -7.37 34.64
CA GLU A 160 25.89 -8.40 35.06
C GLU A 160 27.30 -7.84 35.25
N ASN A 161 27.77 -7.00 34.33
CA ASN A 161 29.05 -6.30 34.46
C ASN A 161 29.08 -5.42 35.71
N ASP A 162 28.02 -4.67 36.00
CA ASP A 162 27.95 -3.83 37.20
C ASP A 162 28.01 -4.69 38.47
N LYS A 163 27.30 -5.83 38.50
CA LYS A 163 27.35 -6.79 39.61
C LYS A 163 28.74 -7.39 39.81
N LEU A 164 29.40 -7.77 38.72
CA LEU A 164 30.77 -8.31 38.77
C LEU A 164 31.77 -7.26 39.22
N LYS A 165 31.64 -6.01 38.77
CA LYS A 165 32.48 -4.90 39.22
C LYS A 165 32.37 -4.64 40.72
N ARG A 166 31.15 -4.64 41.28
CA ARG A 166 30.95 -4.50 42.74
C ARG A 166 31.63 -5.63 43.52
N ARG A 167 31.46 -6.87 43.07
CA ARG A 167 32.13 -8.05 43.68
C ARG A 167 33.66 -7.93 43.65
N LEU A 168 34.23 -7.47 42.53
CA LEU A 168 35.67 -7.26 42.41
C LEU A 168 36.19 -6.09 43.27
N ALA A 169 35.35 -5.08 43.52
CA ALA A 169 35.67 -3.96 44.40
C ALA A 169 35.61 -4.32 45.90
N GLY A 170 35.23 -5.56 46.25
CA GLY A 170 35.13 -6.01 47.63
C GLY A 170 33.89 -5.50 48.38
N GLU A 171 32.90 -4.95 47.67
CA GLU A 171 31.62 -4.57 48.24
C GLU A 171 30.75 -5.84 48.37
N THR A 172 30.66 -6.38 49.59
CA THR A 172 29.65 -7.38 49.96
C THR A 172 28.29 -6.69 50.07
N ASP A 173 27.31 -7.19 49.32
CA ASP A 173 25.89 -6.85 49.52
C ASP A 173 25.48 -7.36 50.91
N ASP A 174 25.26 -6.44 51.87
CA ASP A 174 24.56 -6.69 53.14
C ASP A 174 23.04 -6.73 52.91
#